data_AF-B7G6U6-F1
#
_entry.id   AF-B7G6U6-F1
#
_cell.length_a   1.000
_cell.length_b   1.000
_cell.length_c   1.000
_cell.angle_alpha   90.00
_cell.angle_beta   90.00
_cell.angle_gamma   90.00
#
_symmetry.space_group_name_H-M   'P 1'
#
loop_
_entity.id
_entity.type
_entity.pdbx_description
1 polymer ?
#
loop_
_entity_poly.entity_id
_entity_poly.type
_entity_poly.pdbx_seq_one_letter_code
_entity_poly.pdbx_strand_id
1 'polypeptide(L)'
;MSLRSTTFKVGTLSLLLIVAIQSSTRRLEKQTKNIQQGPCDDVRHTSGRRLTTATEEEALRLANYLPNFHFSEHVQVLGPTVFPKPSDVAEQASDDVIVPALQPVIGQHRPDQDAVFAFAAEYPIKNYVLFVQSLRKTGFTGDIVLSVHEIDLRNAEIRAFLSSDPGVVVYAPSTVCYNAELETVESVKGGMRTCQTHKLWGKRHTDGTVTPLPDPRSQRTVANTRYEIYWIMALQYAPQSWILIVDARDTVFQSNPFADVPRQTDPTAKSGVLYFFGENMDATRLGKSKQNSKWLQNAYGDVIGEHLKDKPTICSGASMGEQIALEAYIRAMVAEGDETGTVLMGSDQGFHNRLFYSHKLANARHIHDIVVFDQGTGIVNNMGALRTKSLTEWGNGKILKEGAKGEYSVLNWDGTKR
;
A
#
# COMPACT_ATOMS: atom_id res chain seq x y z
N MET A 1 -63.91 20.58 -21.51
CA MET A 1 -62.76 19.78 -22.00
C MET A 1 -61.89 19.50 -20.79
N SER A 2 -62.00 18.38 -20.06
CA SER A 2 -61.88 16.94 -20.38
C SER A 2 -60.45 16.48 -20.68
N LEU A 3 -60.00 15.51 -19.85
CA LEU A 3 -58.95 14.46 -19.97
C LEU A 3 -58.13 14.43 -18.66
N ARG A 4 -58.44 13.66 -17.59
CA ARG A 4 -58.52 12.20 -17.34
C ARG A 4 -57.24 11.38 -17.61
N SER A 5 -56.84 10.66 -16.53
CA SER A 5 -56.19 9.32 -16.49
C SER A 5 -54.66 9.30 -16.68
N THR A 6 -53.82 8.48 -16.01
CA THR A 6 -54.05 7.24 -15.25
C THR A 6 -52.85 6.93 -14.33
N THR A 7 -53.15 6.37 -13.16
CA THR A 7 -52.24 5.71 -12.21
C THR A 7 -51.81 4.33 -12.70
N PHE A 8 -50.58 3.89 -12.44
CA PHE A 8 -50.18 2.49 -12.55
C PHE A 8 -49.63 1.98 -11.20
N LYS A 9 -50.34 1.00 -10.64
CA LYS A 9 -49.91 0.08 -9.58
C LYS A 9 -49.77 -1.31 -10.21
N VAL A 10 -48.66 -1.98 -9.94
CA VAL A 10 -48.51 -3.45 -9.99
C VAL A 10 -47.52 -3.75 -8.84
N GLY A 11 -47.73 -4.66 -7.90
CA GLY A 11 -48.54 -5.87 -7.91
C GLY A 11 -47.62 -7.01 -7.48
N THR A 12 -47.80 -7.43 -6.24
CA THR A 12 -47.14 -8.49 -5.47
C THR A 12 -47.11 -9.83 -6.22
N LEU A 13 -46.04 -10.62 -6.08
CA LEU A 13 -46.13 -12.08 -6.05
C LEU A 13 -45.03 -12.70 -5.18
N SER A 14 -45.43 -13.77 -4.50
CA SER A 14 -44.84 -14.38 -3.31
C SER A 14 -43.82 -15.50 -3.58
N LEU A 15 -43.12 -15.86 -2.51
CA LEU A 15 -42.57 -17.19 -2.15
C LEU A 15 -41.48 -17.81 -3.05
N LEU A 16 -40.28 -17.99 -2.49
CA LEU A 16 -39.81 -19.35 -2.15
C LEU A 16 -38.68 -19.29 -1.08
N LEU A 17 -38.93 -20.00 0.02
CA LEU A 17 -37.99 -20.36 1.06
C LEU A 17 -37.30 -21.67 0.64
N ILE A 18 -35.97 -21.73 0.57
CA ILE A 18 -35.24 -23.00 0.69
C ILE A 18 -34.03 -22.80 1.60
N VAL A 19 -34.10 -23.46 2.75
CA VAL A 19 -32.98 -23.81 3.62
C VAL A 19 -32.38 -25.12 3.12
N ALA A 20 -31.06 -25.23 3.06
CA ALA A 20 -30.38 -26.52 3.09
C ALA A 20 -29.06 -26.41 3.89
N ILE A 21 -29.06 -27.06 5.05
CA ILE A 21 -27.90 -27.44 5.87
C ILE A 21 -27.65 -28.94 5.60
N GLN A 22 -26.41 -29.39 5.85
CA GLN A 22 -25.90 -30.78 5.90
C GLN A 22 -25.39 -31.33 4.56
N SER A 23 -24.43 -32.22 4.52
CA SER A 23 -23.30 -32.63 5.38
C SER A 23 -22.53 -33.68 4.56
N SER A 24 -21.39 -34.13 5.06
CA SER A 24 -20.77 -35.45 4.82
C SER A 24 -19.76 -35.65 3.65
N THR A 25 -18.49 -35.64 4.05
CA THR A 25 -17.49 -36.75 4.04
C THR A 25 -17.52 -37.93 3.05
N ARG A 26 -16.27 -38.31 2.66
CA ARG A 26 -15.74 -39.61 2.09
C ARG A 26 -15.84 -39.74 0.56
N ARG A 27 -14.93 -40.37 -0.21
CA ARG A 27 -13.74 -41.25 -0.05
C ARG A 27 -13.01 -41.24 -1.43
N LEU A 28 -11.69 -41.07 -1.53
CA LEU A 28 -10.69 -42.13 -1.79
C LEU A 28 -11.12 -43.29 -2.72
N GLU A 29 -10.58 -43.36 -3.96
CA GLU A 29 -9.52 -44.30 -4.41
C GLU A 29 -9.41 -44.47 -5.96
N LYS A 30 -8.15 -44.44 -6.43
CA LYS A 30 -7.48 -45.25 -7.48
C LYS A 30 -8.09 -45.40 -8.89
N GLN A 31 -7.27 -45.10 -9.91
CA GLN A 31 -6.66 -46.18 -10.72
C GLN A 31 -5.46 -45.72 -11.57
N THR A 32 -4.48 -46.62 -11.61
CA THR A 32 -3.17 -46.64 -12.29
C THR A 32 -3.27 -47.30 -13.66
N LYS A 33 -2.36 -46.96 -14.62
CA LYS A 33 -1.56 -47.88 -15.50
C LYS A 33 -0.99 -47.11 -16.71
N ASN A 34 0.34 -47.01 -16.83
CA ASN A 34 1.28 -47.86 -17.60
C ASN A 34 1.37 -47.50 -19.09
N ILE A 35 2.53 -47.01 -19.54
CA ILE A 35 3.14 -47.34 -20.84
C ILE A 35 4.64 -47.63 -20.63
N GLN A 36 5.09 -48.66 -21.34
CA GLN A 36 6.34 -49.40 -21.23
C GLN A 36 7.57 -48.71 -21.83
N GLN A 37 8.73 -49.19 -21.37
CA GLN A 37 10.08 -48.98 -21.88
C GLN A 37 10.34 -49.65 -23.24
N GLY A 38 11.30 -49.10 -23.99
CA GLY A 38 12.10 -49.79 -25.00
C GLY A 38 13.55 -49.25 -24.99
N PRO A 39 14.59 -50.07 -25.21
CA PRO A 39 16.00 -49.73 -24.92
C PRO A 39 16.81 -49.34 -26.18
N CYS A 40 17.89 -48.57 -26.00
CA CYS A 40 19.10 -48.63 -26.84
C CYS A 40 20.28 -47.87 -26.19
N ASP A 41 21.38 -48.61 -26.04
CA ASP A 41 22.79 -48.28 -26.32
C ASP A 41 23.57 -47.23 -25.50
N ASP A 42 24.31 -47.80 -24.55
CA ASP A 42 25.76 -47.70 -24.30
C ASP A 42 26.56 -46.60 -25.06
N VAL A 43 26.87 -45.49 -24.37
CA VAL A 43 28.05 -44.66 -24.66
C VAL A 43 28.69 -44.19 -23.35
N ARG A 44 29.94 -44.62 -23.13
CA ARG A 44 30.82 -44.11 -22.08
C ARG A 44 31.19 -42.66 -22.37
N HIS A 45 30.82 -41.74 -21.47
CA HIS A 45 31.48 -40.43 -21.37
C HIS A 45 31.69 -40.00 -19.91
N THR A 46 32.98 -39.88 -19.58
CA THR A 46 33.64 -38.97 -18.64
C THR A 46 32.78 -38.20 -17.64
N SER A 47 33.15 -38.36 -16.36
CA SER A 47 32.62 -37.68 -15.17
C SER A 47 32.59 -36.15 -15.31
N GLY A 48 31.48 -35.63 -15.82
CA GLY A 48 31.04 -34.26 -15.60
C GLY A 48 30.38 -34.18 -14.23
N ARG A 49 30.90 -33.31 -13.38
CA ARG A 49 30.31 -32.96 -12.08
C ARG A 49 28.91 -32.39 -12.37
N ARG A 50 27.85 -33.17 -12.13
CA ARG A 50 26.46 -32.70 -12.23
C ARG A 50 26.28 -31.54 -11.25
N LEU A 51 26.20 -30.32 -11.79
CA LEU A 51 25.53 -29.22 -11.13
C LEU A 51 24.10 -29.67 -10.84
N THR A 52 23.65 -29.42 -9.62
CA THR A 52 22.36 -29.89 -9.13
C THR A 52 21.23 -29.32 -9.98
N THR A 53 20.22 -30.14 -10.28
CA THR A 53 19.05 -29.81 -11.11
C THR A 53 18.33 -28.51 -10.70
N ALA A 54 18.46 -28.11 -9.44
CA ALA A 54 17.94 -26.84 -8.92
C ALA A 54 18.58 -25.62 -9.61
N THR A 55 19.86 -25.66 -9.97
CA THR A 55 20.57 -24.51 -10.55
C THR A 55 20.24 -24.26 -12.02
N GLU A 56 19.99 -25.31 -12.81
CA GLU A 56 19.52 -25.18 -14.19
C GLU A 56 18.06 -24.73 -14.25
N GLU A 57 17.20 -25.22 -13.35
CA GLU A 57 15.79 -24.82 -13.26
C GLU A 57 15.65 -23.35 -12.83
N GLU A 58 16.49 -22.89 -11.89
CA GLU A 58 16.55 -21.50 -11.45
C GLU A 58 17.12 -20.57 -12.54
N ALA A 59 18.14 -21.02 -13.29
CA ALA A 59 18.68 -20.30 -14.44
C ALA A 59 17.67 -20.20 -15.60
N LEU A 60 16.91 -21.27 -15.90
CA LEU A 60 15.82 -21.24 -16.89
C LEU A 60 14.66 -20.34 -16.45
N ARG A 61 14.36 -20.30 -15.14
CA ARG A 61 13.32 -19.44 -14.57
C ARG A 61 13.71 -17.96 -14.66
N LEU A 62 14.99 -17.65 -14.50
CA LEU A 62 15.54 -16.29 -14.70
C LEU A 62 15.61 -15.91 -16.19
N ALA A 63 16.01 -16.84 -17.07
CA ALA A 63 16.08 -16.59 -18.51
C ALA A 63 14.70 -16.40 -19.18
N ASN A 64 13.64 -16.94 -18.59
CA ASN A 64 12.25 -16.77 -19.02
C ASN A 64 11.43 -15.87 -18.09
N TYR A 65 12.09 -15.05 -17.27
CA TYR A 65 11.42 -14.21 -16.29
C TYR A 65 10.67 -13.07 -16.99
N LEU A 66 9.42 -13.34 -17.35
CA LEU A 66 8.46 -12.28 -17.57
C LEU A 66 8.18 -11.63 -16.22
N PRO A 67 8.20 -10.29 -16.11
CA PRO A 67 7.85 -9.63 -14.86
C PRO A 67 6.47 -10.09 -14.41
N ASN A 68 6.38 -10.67 -13.21
CA ASN A 68 5.13 -11.19 -12.67
C ASN A 68 4.08 -10.08 -12.53
N PHE A 69 4.57 -8.85 -12.37
CA PHE A 69 3.80 -7.63 -12.33
C PHE A 69 3.72 -7.04 -13.74
N HIS A 70 2.62 -7.33 -14.41
CA HIS A 70 2.23 -6.70 -15.66
C HIS A 70 0.75 -6.33 -15.58
N PHE A 71 0.37 -5.33 -16.36
CA PHE A 71 -1.00 -4.86 -16.44
C PHE A 71 -1.99 -5.97 -16.81
N SER A 72 -3.25 -5.79 -16.44
CA SER A 72 -4.32 -6.71 -16.84
C SER A 72 -4.64 -6.51 -18.32
N GLU A 73 -4.73 -7.62 -19.06
CA GLU A 73 -5.24 -7.60 -20.44
C GLU A 73 -6.77 -7.46 -20.48
N HIS A 74 -7.45 -7.76 -19.36
CA HIS A 74 -8.91 -7.78 -19.28
C HIS A 74 -9.52 -6.50 -18.70
N VAL A 75 -8.72 -5.72 -17.96
CA VAL A 75 -9.18 -4.50 -17.30
C VAL A 75 -8.27 -3.36 -17.70
N GLN A 76 -8.82 -2.42 -18.47
CA GLN A 76 -8.14 -1.17 -18.82
C GLN A 76 -9.07 -0.01 -18.47
N VAL A 77 -8.64 0.78 -17.50
CA VAL A 77 -9.32 1.99 -17.05
C VAL A 77 -8.28 3.08 -17.16
N LEU A 78 -8.35 3.91 -18.20
CA LEU A 78 -7.44 5.03 -18.34
C LEU A 78 -7.85 6.13 -17.36
N GLY A 79 -6.94 6.48 -16.44
CA GLY A 79 -7.14 7.59 -15.52
C GLY A 79 -6.94 8.95 -16.19
N PRO A 80 -7.30 10.04 -15.50
CA PRO A 80 -7.01 11.39 -15.97
C PRO A 80 -5.51 11.66 -16.01
N THR A 81 -5.09 12.65 -16.79
CA THR A 81 -3.69 13.09 -16.81
C THR A 81 -3.26 13.77 -15.50
N VAL A 82 -4.23 14.30 -14.76
CA VAL A 82 -4.07 14.91 -13.43
C VAL A 82 -5.20 14.40 -12.57
N PHE A 83 -4.86 13.71 -11.48
CA PHE A 83 -5.86 13.32 -10.48
C PHE A 83 -6.30 14.55 -9.66
N PRO A 84 -7.58 14.61 -9.23
CA PRO A 84 -8.09 15.68 -8.36
C PRO A 84 -7.25 15.82 -7.10
N LYS A 85 -7.12 17.04 -6.57
CA LYS A 85 -6.50 17.21 -5.25
C LYS A 85 -7.47 16.69 -4.19
N PRO A 86 -6.97 16.08 -3.10
CA PRO A 86 -7.79 15.76 -1.95
C PRO A 86 -8.60 16.94 -1.39
N SER A 87 -8.11 18.17 -1.56
CA SER A 87 -8.79 19.40 -1.15
C SER A 87 -9.98 19.81 -2.01
N ASP A 88 -10.08 19.33 -3.25
CA ASP A 88 -11.09 19.80 -4.22
C ASP A 88 -12.51 19.49 -3.74
N VAL A 89 -12.70 18.48 -2.89
CA VAL A 89 -14.02 18.18 -2.29
C VAL A 89 -14.55 19.29 -1.38
N ALA A 90 -13.66 20.14 -0.86
CA ALA A 90 -14.01 21.23 0.05
C ALA A 90 -14.25 22.57 -0.67
N GLU A 91 -14.13 22.60 -2.01
CA GLU A 91 -14.43 23.78 -2.80
C GLU A 91 -15.94 24.07 -2.79
N GLN A 92 -16.33 25.25 -2.29
CA GLN A 92 -17.73 25.67 -2.18
C GLN A 92 -18.09 26.77 -3.20
N ALA A 93 -17.09 27.55 -3.63
CA ALA A 93 -17.22 28.61 -4.63
C ALA A 93 -16.01 28.64 -5.57
N SER A 94 -16.18 29.21 -6.77
CA SER A 94 -15.13 29.27 -7.81
C SER A 94 -13.86 30.01 -7.39
N ASP A 95 -13.96 30.89 -6.40
CA ASP A 95 -12.89 31.82 -6.01
C ASP A 95 -12.20 31.37 -4.71
N ASP A 96 -12.61 30.25 -4.13
CA ASP A 96 -12.00 29.74 -2.90
C ASP A 96 -10.63 29.12 -3.18
N VAL A 97 -9.58 29.65 -2.55
CA VAL A 97 -8.25 29.04 -2.56
C VAL A 97 -8.14 28.08 -1.37
N ILE A 98 -8.48 26.81 -1.59
CA ILE A 98 -8.36 25.76 -0.58
C ILE A 98 -6.91 25.27 -0.50
N VAL A 99 -6.36 25.25 0.71
CA VAL A 99 -4.99 24.83 1.00
C VAL A 99 -4.93 23.89 2.19
N PRO A 100 -3.85 23.10 2.37
CA PRO A 100 -3.62 22.39 3.62
C PRO A 100 -3.65 23.34 4.83
N ALA A 101 -4.44 23.00 5.84
CA ALA A 101 -4.50 23.71 7.12
C ALA A 101 -3.76 22.94 8.23
N LEU A 102 -3.59 21.63 8.07
CA LEU A 102 -2.83 20.81 9.00
C LEU A 102 -1.33 21.19 8.97
N GLN A 103 -0.76 21.44 10.14
CA GLN A 103 0.66 21.80 10.35
C GLN A 103 1.35 20.78 11.25
N PRO A 104 2.68 20.63 11.15
CA PRO A 104 3.43 19.79 12.08
C PRO A 104 3.36 20.35 13.50
N VAL A 105 3.20 19.47 14.47
CA VAL A 105 3.21 19.79 15.91
C VAL A 105 4.59 19.61 16.55
N ILE A 106 5.49 18.86 15.88
CA ILE A 106 6.90 18.68 16.25
C ILE A 106 7.71 18.75 14.96
N GLY A 107 8.88 19.40 15.02
CA GLY A 107 9.83 19.45 13.91
C GLY A 107 9.42 20.42 12.79
N GLN A 108 10.28 20.50 11.78
CA GLN A 108 10.07 21.27 10.57
C GLN A 108 10.59 20.47 9.38
N HIS A 109 9.90 20.56 8.24
CA HIS A 109 10.34 19.91 7.02
C HIS A 109 11.64 20.51 6.48
N ARG A 110 12.45 19.66 5.86
CA ARG A 110 13.61 20.06 5.03
C ARG A 110 13.29 19.69 3.58
N PRO A 111 12.74 20.62 2.78
CA PRO A 111 12.16 20.29 1.47
C PRO A 111 13.12 19.61 0.49
N ASP A 112 14.41 19.92 0.59
CA ASP A 112 15.48 19.40 -0.26
C ASP A 112 16.07 18.07 0.24
N GLN A 113 15.45 17.42 1.24
CA GLN A 113 15.87 16.12 1.75
C GLN A 113 14.89 15.02 1.33
N ASP A 114 15.39 13.80 1.22
CA ASP A 114 14.54 12.63 1.13
C ASP A 114 13.80 12.40 2.46
N ALA A 115 12.65 11.72 2.38
CA ALA A 115 11.80 11.53 3.56
C ALA A 115 11.15 10.15 3.64
N VAL A 116 11.04 9.63 4.86
CA VAL A 116 10.25 8.44 5.16
C VAL A 116 8.96 8.85 5.84
N PHE A 117 7.82 8.53 5.25
CA PHE A 117 6.49 8.84 5.75
C PHE A 117 5.86 7.60 6.37
N ALA A 118 5.23 7.77 7.53
CA ALA A 118 4.43 6.71 8.13
C ALA A 118 3.21 7.23 8.89
N PHE A 119 2.16 6.41 8.93
CA PHE A 119 1.01 6.63 9.80
C PHE A 119 1.16 5.72 11.03
N ALA A 120 1.31 6.33 12.20
CA ALA A 120 1.69 5.68 13.44
C ALA A 120 0.75 6.11 14.56
N ALA A 121 -0.46 5.56 14.59
CA ALA A 121 -1.49 5.94 15.55
C ALA A 121 -1.63 4.94 16.70
N GLU A 122 -1.56 5.46 17.93
CA GLU A 122 -1.76 4.78 19.21
C GLU A 122 -0.77 3.64 19.48
N TYR A 123 0.43 3.68 18.90
CA TYR A 123 1.41 2.61 19.11
C TYR A 123 2.11 2.73 20.47
N PRO A 124 2.54 1.61 21.06
CA PRO A 124 3.46 1.64 22.20
C PRO A 124 4.79 2.33 21.83
N ILE A 125 5.44 2.99 22.80
CA ILE A 125 6.72 3.71 22.58
C ILE A 125 7.78 2.86 21.85
N LYS A 126 7.86 1.57 22.15
CA LYS A 126 8.81 0.63 21.51
C LYS A 126 8.70 0.59 19.98
N ASN A 127 7.50 0.83 19.42
CA ASN A 127 7.32 0.83 17.96
C ASN A 127 7.94 2.09 17.34
N TYR A 128 7.72 3.27 17.94
CA TYR A 128 8.39 4.51 17.51
C TYR A 128 9.91 4.39 17.65
N VAL A 129 10.39 3.86 18.78
CA VAL A 129 11.81 3.64 19.03
C VAL A 129 12.41 2.73 17.97
N LEU A 130 11.80 1.56 17.73
CA LEU A 130 12.29 0.61 16.73
C LEU A 130 12.30 1.23 15.32
N PHE A 131 11.22 1.87 14.91
CA PHE A 131 11.10 2.47 13.58
C PHE A 131 12.15 3.58 13.36
N VAL A 132 12.19 4.57 14.25
CA VAL A 132 13.10 5.73 14.13
C VAL A 132 14.56 5.28 14.28
N GLN A 133 14.88 4.51 15.31
CA GLN A 133 16.28 4.15 15.57
C GLN A 133 16.83 3.14 14.56
N SER A 134 16.02 2.20 14.06
CA SER A 134 16.51 1.31 13.01
C SER A 134 16.84 2.08 11.73
N LEU A 135 16.02 3.07 11.35
CA LEU A 135 16.30 3.95 10.21
C LEU A 135 17.55 4.80 10.44
N ARG A 136 17.69 5.45 11.60
CA ARG A 136 18.88 6.25 11.89
C ARG A 136 20.16 5.41 11.91
N LYS A 137 20.10 4.16 12.38
CA LYS A 137 21.23 3.23 12.36
C LYS A 137 21.74 2.91 10.95
N THR A 138 20.95 3.15 9.91
CA THR A 138 21.39 2.95 8.52
C THR A 138 22.19 4.12 7.96
N GLY A 139 22.33 5.21 8.73
CA GLY A 139 22.96 6.45 8.30
C GLY A 139 22.01 7.44 7.63
N PHE A 140 20.70 7.15 7.59
CA PHE A 140 19.72 8.06 7.01
C PHE A 140 19.58 9.34 7.84
N THR A 141 19.86 10.49 7.23
CA THR A 141 19.82 11.82 7.85
C THR A 141 18.64 12.70 7.40
N GLY A 142 17.86 12.23 6.42
CA GLY A 142 16.66 12.90 5.93
C GLY A 142 15.50 12.91 6.92
N ASP A 143 14.33 13.34 6.48
CA ASP A 143 13.17 13.52 7.37
C ASP A 143 12.47 12.19 7.66
N ILE A 144 12.05 12.01 8.91
CA ILE A 144 11.15 10.94 9.33
C ILE A 144 9.83 11.61 9.70
N VAL A 145 8.86 11.53 8.79
CA VAL A 145 7.57 12.23 8.93
C VAL A 145 6.51 11.24 9.42
N LEU A 146 5.96 11.51 10.59
CA LEU A 146 4.98 10.65 11.24
C LEU A 146 3.66 11.37 11.39
N SER A 147 2.56 10.76 10.98
CA SER A 147 1.23 11.13 11.47
C SER A 147 0.86 10.22 12.63
N VAL A 148 0.66 10.82 13.80
CA VAL A 148 0.29 10.11 15.03
C VAL A 148 -1.10 10.54 15.50
N HIS A 149 -1.69 9.79 16.43
CA HIS A 149 -2.95 10.21 17.05
C HIS A 149 -2.67 11.19 18.18
N GLU A 150 -3.63 12.09 18.50
CA GLU A 150 -3.47 13.04 19.60
C GLU A 150 -3.20 12.34 20.95
N ILE A 151 -3.76 11.14 21.15
CA ILE A 151 -3.52 10.31 22.35
C ILE A 151 -2.02 9.99 22.53
N ASP A 152 -1.29 9.72 21.44
CA ASP A 152 0.15 9.42 21.51
C ASP A 152 0.93 10.59 22.10
N LEU A 153 0.56 11.82 21.74
CA LEU A 153 1.26 13.04 22.17
C LEU A 153 0.91 13.48 23.60
N ARG A 154 -0.14 12.92 24.19
CA ARG A 154 -0.44 13.08 25.63
C ARG A 154 0.50 12.23 26.49
N ASN A 155 1.11 11.18 25.92
CA ASN A 155 2.15 10.42 26.59
C ASN A 155 3.47 11.20 26.53
N ALA A 156 3.95 11.66 27.69
CA ALA A 156 5.16 12.47 27.81
C ALA A 156 6.42 11.74 27.31
N GLU A 157 6.52 10.41 27.46
CA GLU A 157 7.67 9.65 26.99
C GLU A 157 7.72 9.57 25.46
N ILE A 158 6.57 9.31 24.82
CA ILE A 158 6.46 9.29 23.35
C ILE A 158 6.80 10.68 22.80
N ARG A 159 6.21 11.73 23.36
CA ARG A 159 6.48 13.11 22.95
C ARG A 159 7.95 13.49 23.13
N ALA A 160 8.56 13.16 24.27
CA ALA A 160 9.97 13.42 24.52
C ALA A 160 10.88 12.68 23.54
N PHE A 161 10.58 11.40 23.26
CA PHE A 161 11.32 10.61 22.27
C PHE A 161 11.23 11.22 20.87
N LEU A 162 10.03 11.52 20.39
CA LEU A 162 9.83 12.08 19.05
C LEU A 162 10.47 13.47 18.89
N SER A 163 10.46 14.30 19.94
CA SER A 163 11.13 15.61 19.95
C SER A 163 12.65 15.55 20.09
N SER A 164 13.23 14.39 20.41
CA SER A 164 14.68 14.26 20.64
C SER A 164 15.51 14.20 19.35
N ASP A 165 14.89 13.89 18.21
CA ASP A 165 15.54 13.82 16.90
C ASP A 165 15.11 15.02 16.04
N PRO A 166 16.03 15.92 15.65
CA PRO A 166 15.69 17.12 14.90
C PRO A 166 15.22 16.85 13.47
N GLY A 167 15.44 15.64 12.94
CA GLY A 167 14.92 15.21 11.64
C GLY A 167 13.61 14.43 11.73
N VAL A 168 12.96 14.38 12.90
CA VAL A 168 11.60 13.83 13.05
C VAL A 168 10.58 14.98 12.95
N VAL A 169 9.60 14.81 12.07
CA VAL A 169 8.49 15.75 11.88
C VAL A 169 7.18 15.03 12.21
N VAL A 170 6.36 15.60 13.09
CA VAL A 170 5.15 14.92 13.57
C VAL A 170 3.91 15.75 13.27
N TYR A 171 2.90 15.09 12.72
CA TYR A 171 1.56 15.59 12.52
C TYR A 171 0.58 14.87 13.44
N ALA A 172 -0.38 15.60 14.00
CA ALA A 172 -1.48 15.04 14.78
C ALA A 172 -2.81 15.59 14.24
N PRO A 173 -3.41 14.95 13.23
CA PRO A 173 -4.68 15.39 12.68
C PRO A 173 -5.79 15.24 13.71
N SER A 174 -6.72 16.20 13.73
CA SER A 174 -7.89 16.15 14.60
C SER A 174 -8.92 15.18 14.01
N THR A 175 -9.11 14.05 14.69
CA THR A 175 -9.99 12.97 14.24
C THR A 175 -11.15 12.75 15.19
N VAL A 176 -12.35 12.54 14.63
CA VAL A 176 -13.52 12.05 15.36
C VAL A 176 -13.84 10.66 14.83
N CYS A 177 -13.73 9.65 15.68
CA CYS A 177 -13.91 8.25 15.28
C CYS A 177 -15.19 7.66 15.85
N TYR A 178 -15.72 6.64 15.17
CA TYR A 178 -17.01 6.02 15.47
C TYR A 178 -16.88 4.49 15.58
N ASN A 179 -17.65 3.84 16.48
CA ASN A 179 -17.85 2.37 16.46
C ASN A 179 -18.84 1.94 15.36
N ALA A 180 -19.15 0.64 15.33
CA ALA A 180 -20.18 0.07 14.46
C ALA A 180 -21.59 0.61 14.77
N GLU A 181 -21.81 1.06 16.01
CA GLU A 181 -23.05 1.68 16.50
C GLU A 181 -23.13 3.20 16.23
N LEU A 182 -22.14 3.78 15.53
CA LEU A 182 -22.03 5.22 15.23
C LEU A 182 -21.85 6.13 16.45
N GLU A 183 -21.42 5.58 17.57
CA GLU A 183 -21.04 6.33 18.77
C GLU A 183 -19.60 6.82 18.65
N THR A 184 -19.38 8.08 19.04
CA THR A 184 -18.05 8.66 19.08
C THR A 184 -17.15 7.92 20.07
N VAL A 185 -15.94 7.59 19.63
CA VAL A 185 -14.89 7.04 20.47
C VAL A 185 -13.61 7.84 20.33
N GLU A 186 -12.79 7.80 21.38
CA GLU A 186 -11.51 8.49 21.39
C GLU A 186 -10.43 7.76 20.59
N SER A 187 -10.53 6.43 20.51
CA SER A 187 -9.49 5.59 19.91
C SER A 187 -9.77 5.29 18.44
N VAL A 188 -8.73 5.35 17.62
CA VAL A 188 -8.75 4.85 16.23
C VAL A 188 -8.65 3.31 16.16
N LYS A 189 -8.35 2.64 17.28
CA LYS A 189 -8.17 1.18 17.35
C LYS A 189 -9.47 0.43 17.65
N GLY A 190 -9.49 -0.83 17.21
CA GLY A 190 -10.46 -1.84 17.61
C GLY A 190 -11.68 -1.93 16.71
N GLY A 191 -11.90 -3.08 16.07
CA GLY A 191 -13.07 -3.33 15.20
C GLY A 191 -13.10 -2.47 13.93
N MET A 192 -14.28 -2.37 13.31
CA MET A 192 -14.50 -1.45 12.18
C MET A 192 -14.65 -0.03 12.73
N ARG A 193 -13.54 0.69 12.86
CA ARG A 193 -13.56 2.14 13.14
C ARG A 193 -13.57 2.92 11.85
N THR A 194 -14.43 3.92 11.84
CA THR A 194 -14.46 4.95 10.81
C THR A 194 -14.23 6.28 11.47
N CYS A 195 -13.42 7.12 10.86
CA CYS A 195 -13.06 8.42 11.39
C CYS A 195 -13.37 9.51 10.36
N GLN A 196 -13.77 10.66 10.87
CA GLN A 196 -13.77 11.92 10.14
C GLN A 196 -12.54 12.70 10.57
N THR A 197 -11.86 13.32 9.59
CA THR A 197 -10.62 14.05 9.83
C THR A 197 -10.83 15.49 9.39
N HIS A 198 -11.37 16.27 10.32
CA HIS A 198 -11.64 17.68 10.06
C HIS A 198 -10.34 18.48 10.08
N LYS A 199 -10.38 19.70 9.51
CA LYS A 199 -9.27 20.66 9.57
C LYS A 199 -7.99 20.21 8.85
N LEU A 200 -8.07 19.22 7.98
CA LEU A 200 -6.96 18.88 7.07
C LEU A 200 -6.70 20.02 6.08
N TRP A 201 -7.77 20.66 5.59
CA TRP A 201 -7.76 21.79 4.66
C TRP A 201 -8.41 23.02 5.27
N GLY A 202 -8.15 24.17 4.65
CA GLY A 202 -8.74 25.43 5.01
C GLY A 202 -8.78 26.42 3.85
N LYS A 203 -9.62 27.44 4.00
CA LYS A 203 -9.72 28.56 3.06
C LYS A 203 -8.61 29.57 3.35
N ARG A 204 -7.80 29.89 2.35
CA ARG A 204 -6.78 30.95 2.43
C ARG A 204 -7.43 32.31 2.20
N HIS A 205 -7.20 33.24 3.12
CA HIS A 205 -7.61 34.63 3.02
C HIS A 205 -6.54 35.50 2.34
N THR A 206 -6.92 36.70 1.93
CA THR A 206 -6.02 37.66 1.26
C THR A 206 -4.84 38.10 2.13
N ASP A 207 -4.97 38.03 3.45
CA ASP A 207 -3.91 38.32 4.42
C ASP A 207 -2.95 37.12 4.65
N GLY A 208 -3.18 36.01 3.95
CA GLY A 208 -2.40 34.78 4.05
C GLY A 208 -2.84 33.82 5.17
N THR A 209 -3.76 34.23 6.05
CA THR A 209 -4.30 33.35 7.09
C THR A 209 -5.14 32.23 6.48
N VAL A 210 -5.21 31.09 7.17
CA VAL A 210 -5.97 29.91 6.74
C VAL A 210 -7.03 29.61 7.78
N THR A 211 -8.30 29.65 7.39
CA THR A 211 -9.41 29.18 8.25
C THR A 211 -9.67 27.70 7.97
N PRO A 212 -9.43 26.80 8.95
CA PRO A 212 -9.69 25.38 8.76
C PRO A 212 -11.16 25.09 8.43
N LEU A 213 -11.39 24.12 7.55
CA LEU A 213 -12.72 23.73 7.10
C LEU A 213 -13.10 22.34 7.64
N PRO A 214 -14.41 22.06 7.78
CA PRO A 214 -14.88 20.70 7.95
C PRO A 214 -14.56 19.89 6.68
N ASP A 215 -14.22 18.62 6.88
CA ASP A 215 -14.12 17.65 5.79
C ASP A 215 -15.53 17.21 5.36
N PRO A 216 -15.94 17.44 4.10
CA PRO A 216 -17.28 17.10 3.62
C PRO A 216 -17.46 15.61 3.33
N ARG A 217 -16.37 14.82 3.31
CA ARG A 217 -16.44 13.37 3.10
C ARG A 217 -17.15 12.68 4.28
N SER A 218 -17.77 11.54 3.99
CA SER A 218 -18.22 10.63 5.05
C SER A 218 -17.04 10.08 5.85
N GLN A 219 -17.34 9.59 7.06
CA GLN A 219 -16.39 8.82 7.85
C GLN A 219 -15.80 7.64 7.05
N ARG A 220 -14.50 7.42 7.19
CA ARG A 220 -13.75 6.39 6.46
C ARG A 220 -12.70 5.76 7.35
N THR A 221 -12.13 4.65 6.94
CA THR A 221 -11.11 3.99 7.78
C THR A 221 -9.80 4.78 7.76
N VAL A 222 -9.03 4.72 8.85
CA VAL A 222 -7.71 5.39 8.92
C VAL A 222 -6.74 4.94 7.84
N ALA A 223 -6.91 3.71 7.32
CA ALA A 223 -6.12 3.17 6.20
C ALA A 223 -6.35 3.96 4.89
N ASN A 224 -7.52 4.58 4.73
CA ASN A 224 -7.82 5.43 3.58
C ASN A 224 -7.42 6.88 3.88
N THR A 225 -7.80 7.40 5.07
CA THR A 225 -7.48 8.78 5.48
C THR A 225 -5.99 9.09 5.45
N ARG A 226 -5.12 8.12 5.74
CA ARG A 226 -3.66 8.34 5.74
C ARG A 226 -3.14 8.91 4.43
N TYR A 227 -3.74 8.59 3.28
CA TYR A 227 -3.30 9.11 1.98
C TYR A 227 -3.60 10.60 1.83
N GLU A 228 -4.67 11.11 2.43
CA GLU A 228 -4.92 12.55 2.49
C GLU A 228 -3.86 13.27 3.33
N ILE A 229 -3.41 12.65 4.42
CA ILE A 229 -2.36 13.18 5.27
C ILE A 229 -1.00 13.10 4.57
N TYR A 230 -0.68 11.97 3.91
CA TYR A 230 0.53 11.83 3.10
C TYR A 230 0.58 12.86 1.97
N TRP A 231 -0.56 13.21 1.39
CA TRP A 231 -0.62 14.29 0.39
C TRP A 231 -0.16 15.62 0.99
N ILE A 232 -0.69 16.01 2.16
CA ILE A 232 -0.30 17.24 2.85
C ILE A 232 1.20 17.24 3.17
N MET A 233 1.73 16.11 3.63
CA MET A 233 3.16 15.94 3.91
C MET A 233 4.01 16.02 2.64
N ALA A 234 3.57 15.40 1.54
CA ALA A 234 4.30 15.38 0.27
C ALA A 234 4.44 16.78 -0.35
N LEU A 235 3.47 17.68 -0.12
CA LEU A 235 3.54 19.06 -0.58
C LEU A 235 4.67 19.88 0.06
N GLN A 236 5.32 19.37 1.11
CA GLN A 236 6.41 20.04 1.82
C GLN A 236 7.79 19.76 1.21
N TYR A 237 7.88 18.93 0.17
CA TYR A 237 9.15 18.49 -0.42
C TYR A 237 9.31 18.96 -1.86
N ALA A 238 10.57 19.13 -2.28
CA ALA A 238 10.90 19.48 -3.65
C ALA A 238 10.50 18.35 -4.62
N PRO A 239 10.09 18.66 -5.87
CA PRO A 239 9.60 17.67 -6.84
C PRO A 239 10.48 16.43 -7.06
N GLN A 240 11.80 16.59 -6.91
CA GLN A 240 12.84 15.58 -7.11
C GLN A 240 13.26 14.84 -5.84
N SER A 241 12.80 15.28 -4.66
CA SER A 241 13.10 14.59 -3.39
C SER A 241 12.43 13.22 -3.39
N TRP A 242 13.12 12.19 -2.92
CA TRP A 242 12.54 10.86 -2.82
C TRP A 242 11.79 10.68 -1.51
N ILE A 243 10.61 10.09 -1.60
CA ILE A 243 9.76 9.81 -0.45
C ILE A 243 9.44 8.32 -0.42
N LEU A 244 9.60 7.70 0.74
CA LEU A 244 9.16 6.33 1.02
C LEU A 244 7.98 6.37 1.99
N ILE A 245 6.80 5.97 1.55
CA ILE A 245 5.65 5.68 2.43
C ILE A 245 5.78 4.24 2.89
N VAL A 246 5.75 4.02 4.20
CA VAL A 246 5.82 2.68 4.78
C VAL A 246 5.03 2.55 6.09
N ASP A 247 4.51 1.36 6.38
CA ASP A 247 3.85 1.08 7.66
C ASP A 247 4.82 1.12 8.84
N ALA A 248 4.53 1.93 9.87
CA ALA A 248 5.44 2.10 11.02
C ALA A 248 5.52 0.88 11.95
N ARG A 249 4.45 0.08 12.04
CA ARG A 249 4.29 -0.93 13.09
C ARG A 249 5.24 -2.11 12.93
N ASP A 250 5.40 -2.55 11.69
CA ASP A 250 6.00 -3.82 11.26
C ASP A 250 7.16 -3.62 10.28
N THR A 251 7.76 -2.43 10.28
CA THR A 251 8.94 -2.09 9.48
C THR A 251 10.18 -1.96 10.35
N VAL A 252 11.29 -2.54 9.86
CA VAL A 252 12.63 -2.37 10.41
C VAL A 252 13.57 -2.07 9.25
N PHE A 253 14.40 -1.04 9.41
CA PHE A 253 15.37 -0.66 8.38
C PHE A 253 16.70 -1.36 8.60
N GLN A 254 17.22 -1.90 7.50
CA GLN A 254 18.50 -2.60 7.48
C GLN A 254 19.56 -1.79 6.70
N SER A 255 19.13 -0.92 5.79
CA SER A 255 19.94 -0.04 4.93
C SER A 255 19.25 1.32 4.75
N ASN A 256 19.97 2.30 4.21
CA ASN A 256 19.37 3.57 3.83
C ASN A 256 18.54 3.34 2.56
N PRO A 257 17.20 3.51 2.60
CA PRO A 257 16.34 3.17 1.47
C PRO A 257 16.59 4.04 0.23
N PHE A 258 17.29 5.17 0.36
CA PHE A 258 17.55 6.12 -0.72
C PHE A 258 18.98 6.06 -1.29
N ALA A 259 19.79 5.08 -0.87
CA ALA A 259 21.19 5.00 -1.26
C ALA A 259 21.38 4.85 -2.78
N ASP A 260 20.55 4.00 -3.40
CA ASP A 260 20.73 3.56 -4.79
C ASP A 260 19.54 3.88 -5.70
N VAL A 261 18.72 4.86 -5.33
CA VAL A 261 17.61 5.32 -6.19
C VAL A 261 18.11 6.22 -7.32
N PRO A 262 17.48 6.18 -8.51
CA PRO A 262 17.84 7.07 -9.60
C PRO A 262 17.59 8.52 -9.18
N ARG A 263 18.56 9.40 -9.42
CA ARG A 263 18.45 10.82 -9.11
C ARG A 263 18.23 11.60 -10.39
N GLN A 264 17.08 12.26 -10.48
CA GLN A 264 16.83 13.22 -11.55
C GLN A 264 17.80 14.39 -11.41
N THR A 265 18.51 14.70 -12.50
CA THR A 265 19.45 15.82 -12.56
C THR A 265 18.89 17.02 -13.33
N ASP A 266 17.79 16.83 -14.06
CA ASP A 266 17.08 17.91 -14.74
C ASP A 266 16.07 18.60 -13.80
N PRO A 267 16.33 19.83 -13.35
CA PRO A 267 15.41 20.56 -12.48
C PRO A 267 14.12 21.00 -13.19
N THR A 268 14.05 20.85 -14.52
CA THR A 268 12.87 21.18 -15.32
C THR A 268 11.93 19.99 -15.49
N ALA A 269 12.35 18.79 -15.09
CA ALA A 269 11.55 17.58 -15.17
C ALA A 269 10.17 17.79 -14.51
N LYS A 270 9.12 17.41 -15.24
CA LYS A 270 7.71 17.56 -14.82
C LYS A 270 7.06 16.23 -14.45
N SER A 271 7.86 15.18 -14.37
CA SER A 271 7.42 13.84 -14.01
C SER A 271 8.56 13.10 -13.34
N GLY A 272 8.22 12.07 -12.58
CA GLY A 272 9.18 11.26 -11.85
C GLY A 272 8.91 9.76 -11.92
N VAL A 273 9.75 9.03 -11.20
CA VAL A 273 9.66 7.56 -11.08
C VAL A 273 8.84 7.18 -9.84
N LEU A 274 7.99 6.17 -9.99
CA LEU A 274 7.22 5.56 -8.90
C LEU A 274 7.58 4.08 -8.74
N TYR A 275 7.86 3.68 -7.51
CA TYR A 275 8.20 2.33 -7.10
C TYR A 275 7.10 1.72 -6.22
N PHE A 276 6.68 0.51 -6.61
CA PHE A 276 5.83 -0.35 -5.79
C PHE A 276 6.55 -1.64 -5.43
N PHE A 277 6.07 -2.30 -4.37
CA PHE A 277 6.70 -3.49 -3.82
C PHE A 277 5.68 -4.62 -3.72
N GLY A 278 5.93 -5.68 -4.50
CA GLY A 278 5.17 -6.91 -4.49
C GLY A 278 5.24 -7.63 -3.15
N GLU A 279 4.23 -8.46 -2.89
CA GLU A 279 4.30 -9.54 -1.91
C GLU A 279 4.72 -10.85 -2.61
N ASN A 280 5.01 -11.88 -1.82
CA ASN A 280 5.40 -13.17 -2.37
C ASN A 280 4.26 -13.83 -3.18
N MET A 281 4.43 -13.97 -4.49
CA MET A 281 3.41 -14.47 -5.42
C MET A 281 2.98 -15.93 -5.18
N ASP A 282 3.85 -16.75 -4.59
CA ASP A 282 3.56 -18.15 -4.29
C ASP A 282 2.72 -18.26 -3.01
N ALA A 283 3.01 -17.40 -2.03
CA ALA A 283 2.26 -17.29 -0.79
C ALA A 283 0.88 -16.66 -1.04
N THR A 284 0.80 -15.55 -1.78
CA THR A 284 -0.41 -14.72 -1.92
C THR A 284 -0.63 -14.22 -3.35
N ARG A 285 -1.90 -14.17 -3.73
CA ARG A 285 -2.44 -13.51 -4.93
C ARG A 285 -3.75 -12.85 -4.55
N LEU A 286 -4.25 -11.92 -5.37
CA LEU A 286 -5.45 -11.15 -5.04
C LEU A 286 -6.68 -12.04 -4.80
N GLY A 287 -6.83 -13.13 -5.57
CA GLY A 287 -7.89 -14.14 -5.44
C GLY A 287 -7.66 -15.19 -4.35
N LYS A 288 -6.40 -15.43 -3.98
CA LYS A 288 -6.04 -16.45 -2.97
C LYS A 288 -6.24 -15.94 -1.55
N SER A 289 -6.04 -14.63 -1.34
CA SER A 289 -6.28 -13.96 -0.07
C SER A 289 -7.74 -13.55 0.06
N LYS A 290 -8.43 -14.10 1.07
CA LYS A 290 -9.84 -13.75 1.38
C LYS A 290 -10.03 -12.25 1.55
N GLN A 291 -9.07 -11.58 2.19
CA GLN A 291 -9.08 -10.13 2.41
C GLN A 291 -8.93 -9.36 1.10
N ASN A 292 -7.93 -9.68 0.28
CA ASN A 292 -7.72 -9.00 -1.01
C ASN A 292 -8.92 -9.14 -1.94
N SER A 293 -9.47 -10.36 -2.05
CA SER A 293 -10.68 -10.60 -2.85
C SER A 293 -11.85 -9.77 -2.34
N LYS A 294 -12.06 -9.75 -1.02
CA LYS A 294 -13.12 -8.94 -0.40
C LYS A 294 -12.93 -7.44 -0.68
N TRP A 295 -11.71 -6.91 -0.56
CA TRP A 295 -11.43 -5.50 -0.81
C TRP A 295 -11.78 -5.11 -2.25
N LEU A 296 -11.36 -5.90 -3.25
CA LEU A 296 -11.66 -5.64 -4.65
C LEU A 296 -13.15 -5.77 -4.97
N GLN A 297 -13.80 -6.84 -4.50
CA GLN A 297 -15.22 -7.09 -4.76
C GLN A 297 -16.12 -6.03 -4.14
N ASN A 298 -15.81 -5.58 -2.92
CA ASN A 298 -16.62 -4.54 -2.25
C ASN A 298 -16.43 -3.17 -2.91
N ALA A 299 -15.23 -2.87 -3.41
CA ALA A 299 -14.96 -1.58 -4.05
C ALA A 299 -15.40 -1.52 -5.52
N TYR A 300 -15.30 -2.62 -6.26
CA TYR A 300 -15.42 -2.60 -7.72
C TYR A 300 -16.32 -3.69 -8.30
N GLY A 301 -16.92 -4.53 -7.46
CA GLY A 301 -17.77 -5.64 -7.86
C GLY A 301 -17.02 -6.90 -8.29
N ASP A 302 -17.78 -7.98 -8.45
CA ASP A 302 -17.24 -9.33 -8.67
C ASP A 302 -16.48 -9.47 -9.98
N VAL A 303 -16.89 -8.74 -11.03
CA VAL A 303 -16.23 -8.78 -12.36
C VAL A 303 -14.77 -8.35 -12.26
N ILE A 304 -14.50 -7.25 -11.54
CA ILE A 304 -13.12 -6.78 -11.34
C ILE A 304 -12.35 -7.72 -10.42
N GLY A 305 -12.98 -8.21 -9.35
CA GLY A 305 -12.37 -9.21 -8.47
C GLY A 305 -11.92 -10.46 -9.23
N GLU A 306 -12.76 -10.96 -10.14
CA GLU A 306 -12.48 -12.14 -10.96
C GLU A 306 -11.34 -11.89 -11.95
N HIS A 307 -11.35 -10.76 -12.67
CA HIS A 307 -10.31 -10.44 -13.65
C HIS A 307 -8.93 -10.17 -13.02
N LEU A 308 -8.88 -9.79 -11.75
CA LEU A 308 -7.63 -9.52 -11.04
C LEU A 308 -7.19 -10.66 -10.13
N LYS A 309 -7.99 -11.72 -9.96
CA LYS A 309 -7.77 -12.76 -8.93
C LYS A 309 -6.39 -13.44 -9.04
N ASP A 310 -5.88 -13.63 -10.26
CA ASP A 310 -4.62 -14.33 -10.50
C ASP A 310 -3.42 -13.40 -10.47
N LYS A 311 -3.62 -12.08 -10.38
CA LYS A 311 -2.52 -11.12 -10.29
C LYS A 311 -1.82 -11.23 -8.92
N PRO A 312 -0.48 -11.12 -8.88
CA PRO A 312 0.25 -11.05 -7.62
C PRO A 312 -0.20 -9.84 -6.78
N THR A 313 -0.08 -9.93 -5.46
CA THR A 313 -0.44 -8.81 -4.59
C THR A 313 0.70 -7.79 -4.56
N ILE A 314 0.39 -6.50 -4.74
CA ILE A 314 1.31 -5.37 -4.49
C ILE A 314 0.91 -4.73 -3.16
N CYS A 315 1.87 -4.49 -2.26
CA CYS A 315 1.62 -3.99 -0.91
C CYS A 315 1.39 -2.47 -0.91
N SER A 316 0.20 -2.00 -0.50
CA SER A 316 -0.07 -0.56 -0.35
C SER A 316 0.66 0.06 0.85
N GLY A 317 1.05 -0.77 1.82
CA GLY A 317 1.83 -0.40 3.00
C GLY A 317 3.30 -0.08 2.71
N ALA A 318 3.75 -0.19 1.46
CA ALA A 318 5.06 0.28 1.01
C ALA A 318 4.97 0.86 -0.41
N SER A 319 5.33 2.12 -0.58
CA SER A 319 5.41 2.77 -1.89
C SER A 319 6.46 3.86 -1.84
N MET A 320 7.20 4.07 -2.93
CA MET A 320 8.32 4.99 -2.93
C MET A 320 8.39 5.72 -4.27
N GLY A 321 8.92 6.93 -4.30
CA GLY A 321 9.13 7.62 -5.57
C GLY A 321 9.63 9.03 -5.37
N GLU A 322 9.93 9.69 -6.49
CA GLU A 322 10.12 11.14 -6.47
C GLU A 322 8.83 11.82 -6.05
N GLN A 323 8.93 12.90 -5.30
CA GLN A 323 7.80 13.62 -4.72
C GLN A 323 6.70 13.88 -5.75
N ILE A 324 7.06 14.34 -6.96
CA ILE A 324 6.09 14.68 -8.00
C ILE A 324 5.27 13.47 -8.50
N ALA A 325 5.91 12.30 -8.57
CA ALA A 325 5.26 11.06 -9.01
C ALA A 325 4.46 10.41 -7.87
N LEU A 326 5.04 10.39 -6.66
CA LEU A 326 4.37 9.86 -5.48
C LEU A 326 3.15 10.69 -5.11
N GLU A 327 3.22 12.01 -5.22
CA GLU A 327 2.08 12.92 -4.97
C GLU A 327 0.92 12.62 -5.93
N ALA A 328 1.19 12.42 -7.22
CA ALA A 328 0.17 12.04 -8.20
C ALA A 328 -0.47 10.68 -7.88
N TYR A 329 0.32 9.71 -7.43
CA TYR A 329 -0.17 8.42 -6.94
C TYR A 329 -1.04 8.56 -5.68
N ILE A 330 -0.62 9.38 -4.71
CA ILE A 330 -1.39 9.62 -3.49
C ILE A 330 -2.76 10.24 -3.84
N ARG A 331 -2.81 11.20 -4.77
CA ARG A 331 -4.08 11.74 -5.28
C ARG A 331 -4.96 10.66 -5.88
N ALA A 332 -4.38 9.77 -6.69
CA ALA A 332 -5.11 8.65 -7.27
C ALA A 332 -5.69 7.72 -6.19
N MET A 333 -4.93 7.43 -5.13
CA MET A 333 -5.41 6.65 -3.97
C MET A 333 -6.60 7.29 -3.27
N VAL A 334 -6.57 8.62 -3.06
CA VAL A 334 -7.70 9.35 -2.47
C VAL A 334 -8.90 9.34 -3.42
N ALA A 335 -8.68 9.57 -4.72
CA ALA A 335 -9.72 9.54 -5.74
C ALA A 335 -10.41 8.17 -5.83
N GLU A 336 -9.68 7.06 -5.69
CA GLU A 336 -10.28 5.71 -5.61
C GLU A 336 -11.21 5.55 -4.40
N GLY A 337 -10.81 6.10 -3.25
CA GLY A 337 -11.66 6.13 -2.05
C GLY A 337 -12.93 6.93 -2.27
N ASP A 338 -12.82 8.10 -2.90
CA ASP A 338 -13.95 8.99 -3.20
C ASP A 338 -14.90 8.39 -4.25
N GLU A 339 -14.36 7.81 -5.33
CA GLU A 339 -15.15 7.18 -6.41
C GLU A 339 -15.95 5.98 -5.91
N THR A 340 -15.36 5.16 -5.02
CA THR A 340 -15.98 3.91 -4.57
C THR A 340 -16.84 4.08 -3.33
N GLY A 341 -16.59 5.11 -2.52
CA GLY A 341 -17.20 5.27 -1.20
C GLY A 341 -16.93 4.08 -0.26
N THR A 342 -15.92 3.27 -0.52
CA THR A 342 -15.69 2.02 0.21
C THR A 342 -15.18 2.29 1.62
N VAL A 343 -15.96 1.90 2.61
CA VAL A 343 -15.60 2.00 4.03
C VAL A 343 -15.29 0.61 4.59
N LEU A 344 -14.14 0.08 4.18
CA LEU A 344 -13.67 -1.24 4.60
C LEU A 344 -12.20 -1.16 5.02
N MET A 345 -11.88 -1.73 6.19
CA MET A 345 -10.50 -1.75 6.70
C MET A 345 -9.59 -2.51 5.72
N GLY A 346 -8.52 -1.85 5.27
CA GLY A 346 -7.57 -2.39 4.28
C GLY A 346 -8.00 -2.21 2.82
N SER A 347 -9.08 -1.47 2.54
CA SER A 347 -9.53 -1.21 1.15
C SER A 347 -8.51 -0.47 0.30
N ASP A 348 -7.61 0.29 0.92
CA ASP A 348 -6.46 0.91 0.26
C ASP A 348 -5.57 -0.09 -0.48
N GLN A 349 -5.41 -1.33 0.03
CA GLN A 349 -4.72 -2.38 -0.72
C GLN A 349 -5.46 -2.73 -2.02
N GLY A 350 -6.80 -2.77 -2.00
CA GLY A 350 -7.62 -2.98 -3.18
C GLY A 350 -7.48 -1.84 -4.19
N PHE A 351 -7.50 -0.60 -3.71
CA PHE A 351 -7.34 0.61 -4.52
C PHE A 351 -5.98 0.61 -5.23
N HIS A 352 -4.92 0.37 -4.46
CA HIS A 352 -3.55 0.31 -4.94
C HIS A 352 -3.38 -0.73 -6.06
N ASN A 353 -3.87 -1.96 -5.85
CA ASN A 353 -3.76 -3.02 -6.85
C ASN A 353 -4.62 -2.72 -8.10
N ARG A 354 -5.82 -2.16 -7.95
CA ARG A 354 -6.62 -1.72 -9.13
C ARG A 354 -5.87 -0.66 -9.91
N LEU A 355 -5.38 0.39 -9.26
CA LEU A 355 -4.71 1.52 -9.92
C LEU A 355 -3.57 1.07 -10.82
N PHE A 356 -2.74 0.15 -10.33
CA PHE A 356 -1.69 -0.46 -11.13
C PHE A 356 -2.27 -1.36 -12.22
N TYR A 357 -2.95 -2.46 -11.86
CA TYR A 357 -3.32 -3.49 -12.83
C TYR A 357 -4.30 -3.05 -13.91
N SER A 358 -5.06 -1.98 -13.68
CA SER A 358 -6.01 -1.45 -14.67
C SER A 358 -5.42 -0.41 -15.62
N HIS A 359 -4.12 -0.10 -15.55
CA HIS A 359 -3.49 1.03 -16.27
C HIS A 359 -4.00 2.42 -15.86
N LYS A 360 -4.69 2.57 -14.72
CA LYS A 360 -5.27 3.89 -14.36
C LYS A 360 -4.21 4.95 -14.10
N LEU A 361 -3.01 4.57 -13.71
CA LEU A 361 -1.88 5.47 -13.54
C LEU A 361 -1.10 5.76 -14.85
N ALA A 362 -1.32 5.00 -15.92
CA ALA A 362 -0.45 5.04 -17.12
C ALA A 362 -0.45 6.39 -17.84
N ASN A 363 -1.52 7.18 -17.71
CA ASN A 363 -1.64 8.50 -18.33
C ASN A 363 -1.32 9.66 -17.39
N ALA A 364 -0.95 9.39 -16.13
CA ALA A 364 -0.68 10.44 -15.16
C ALA A 364 0.57 11.22 -15.58
N ARG A 365 0.41 12.48 -15.96
CA ARG A 365 1.51 13.27 -16.59
C ARG A 365 2.74 13.48 -15.70
N HIS A 366 2.59 13.28 -14.39
CA HIS A 366 3.64 13.43 -13.39
C HIS A 366 4.36 12.11 -13.08
N ILE A 367 3.94 11.00 -13.68
CA ILE A 367 4.55 9.68 -13.53
C ILE A 367 5.03 9.27 -14.93
N HIS A 368 6.34 9.17 -15.14
CA HIS A 368 6.86 8.68 -16.43
C HIS A 368 7.20 7.20 -16.39
N ASP A 369 7.48 6.65 -15.21
CA ASP A 369 7.76 5.22 -15.05
C ASP A 369 7.19 4.68 -13.74
N ILE A 370 6.71 3.45 -13.78
CA ILE A 370 6.22 2.69 -12.63
C ILE A 370 6.98 1.36 -12.59
N VAL A 371 7.85 1.22 -11.60
CA VAL A 371 8.60 -0.03 -11.38
C VAL A 371 7.98 -0.79 -10.23
N VAL A 372 7.67 -2.06 -10.46
CA VAL A 372 7.18 -2.95 -9.40
C VAL A 372 8.24 -4.00 -9.11
N PHE A 373 8.75 -4.00 -7.89
CA PHE A 373 9.72 -4.99 -7.45
C PHE A 373 9.02 -6.23 -6.95
N ASP A 374 9.42 -7.41 -7.44
CA ASP A 374 9.07 -8.66 -6.78
C ASP A 374 9.60 -8.65 -5.32
N GLN A 375 8.84 -9.27 -4.42
CA GLN A 375 9.28 -9.43 -3.04
C GLN A 375 10.67 -10.08 -3.01
N GLY A 376 11.60 -9.50 -2.26
CA GLY A 376 12.97 -10.00 -2.12
C GLY A 376 13.93 -9.65 -3.27
N THR A 377 13.56 -8.76 -4.20
CA THR A 377 14.47 -8.26 -5.26
C THR A 377 14.76 -6.75 -5.15
N GLY A 378 13.87 -6.00 -4.50
CA GLY A 378 13.95 -4.55 -4.34
C GLY A 378 14.56 -4.08 -3.01
N ILE A 379 14.36 -2.78 -2.74
CA ILE A 379 14.77 -2.07 -1.52
C ILE A 379 13.87 -2.45 -0.33
N VAL A 380 12.61 -2.82 -0.60
CA VAL A 380 11.65 -3.29 0.42
C VAL A 380 11.35 -4.77 0.21
N ASN A 381 11.43 -5.53 1.30
CA ASN A 381 11.12 -6.95 1.32
C ASN A 381 9.86 -7.21 2.16
N ASN A 382 8.71 -7.37 1.50
CA ASN A 382 7.42 -7.59 2.17
C ASN A 382 7.29 -9.01 2.74
N MET A 383 7.42 -9.15 4.06
CA MET A 383 7.41 -10.45 4.74
C MET A 383 6.02 -10.92 5.19
N GLY A 384 5.01 -10.03 5.13
CA GLY A 384 3.70 -10.24 5.75
C GLY A 384 2.92 -11.47 5.25
N ALA A 385 3.17 -11.93 4.03
CA ALA A 385 2.54 -13.10 3.42
C ALA A 385 3.21 -14.44 3.76
N LEU A 386 4.46 -14.43 4.26
CA LEU A 386 5.29 -15.62 4.44
C LEU A 386 4.96 -16.40 5.73
N ARG A 387 3.69 -16.79 5.90
CA ARG A 387 3.17 -17.33 7.18
C ARG A 387 3.09 -18.85 7.26
N THR A 388 3.21 -19.56 6.15
CA THR A 388 2.94 -21.01 6.10
C THR A 388 4.16 -21.87 6.42
N LYS A 389 5.35 -21.27 6.50
CA LYS A 389 6.66 -21.93 6.66
C LYS A 389 7.62 -20.99 7.39
N SER A 390 8.73 -21.53 7.90
CA SER A 390 9.80 -20.70 8.49
C SER A 390 10.47 -19.83 7.42
N LEU A 391 11.08 -18.71 7.81
CA LEU A 391 11.84 -17.87 6.87
C LEU A 391 13.00 -18.65 6.24
N THR A 392 13.71 -19.45 7.04
CA THR A 392 14.79 -20.33 6.53
C THR A 392 14.28 -21.23 5.40
N GLU A 393 13.10 -21.83 5.54
CA GLU A 393 12.50 -22.66 4.50
C GLU A 393 12.08 -21.84 3.28
N TRP A 394 11.44 -20.68 3.48
CA TRP A 394 11.06 -19.79 2.38
C TRP A 394 12.25 -19.35 1.52
N GLY A 395 13.40 -19.08 2.15
CA GLY A 395 14.59 -18.60 1.48
C GLY A 395 15.62 -19.63 1.12
N ASN A 396 15.30 -20.93 1.19
CA ASN A 396 16.28 -22.00 0.99
C ASN A 396 17.57 -21.77 1.81
N GLY A 397 17.42 -21.28 3.04
CA GLY A 397 18.50 -20.92 3.96
C GLY A 397 19.19 -19.58 3.72
N LYS A 398 18.82 -18.81 2.69
CA LYS A 398 19.49 -17.56 2.31
C LYS A 398 18.84 -16.30 2.87
N ILE A 399 17.52 -16.31 3.10
CA ILE A 399 16.78 -15.10 3.50
C ILE A 399 17.01 -14.70 4.96
N LEU A 400 17.42 -15.63 5.83
CA LEU A 400 17.68 -15.35 7.24
C LEU A 400 19.15 -15.66 7.54
N LYS A 401 19.90 -14.63 7.93
CA LYS A 401 21.29 -14.78 8.35
C LYS A 401 21.41 -14.49 9.84
N GLU A 402 21.87 -15.49 10.58
CA GLU A 402 22.24 -15.33 11.99
C GLU A 402 23.65 -14.71 12.07
N GLY A 403 23.75 -13.61 12.82
CA GLY A 403 24.97 -12.89 13.13
C GLY A 403 25.55 -13.30 14.48
N ALA A 404 26.63 -12.62 14.87
CA ALA A 404 27.19 -12.82 16.21
C ALA A 404 26.20 -12.40 17.29
N LYS A 405 26.23 -13.07 18.45
CA LYS A 405 25.38 -12.75 19.62
C LYS A 405 23.87 -12.88 19.37
N GLY A 406 23.44 -13.69 18.40
CA GLY A 406 22.03 -13.95 18.14
C GLY A 406 21.29 -12.81 17.43
N GLU A 407 22.00 -11.90 16.77
CA GLU A 407 21.41 -10.92 15.87
C GLU A 407 20.94 -11.61 14.58
N TYR A 408 19.81 -11.19 14.02
CA TYR A 408 19.32 -11.73 12.75
C TYR A 408 19.25 -10.60 11.70
N SER A 409 19.68 -10.91 10.48
CA SER A 409 19.45 -10.08 9.30
C SER A 409 18.52 -10.80 8.33
N VAL A 410 17.56 -10.07 7.78
CA VAL A 410 16.68 -10.57 6.72
C VAL A 410 17.25 -10.09 5.39
N LEU A 411 17.63 -11.04 4.54
CA LEU A 411 18.27 -10.78 3.25
C LEU A 411 17.24 -10.85 2.12
N ASN A 412 17.65 -10.45 0.93
CA ASN A 412 16.92 -10.70 -0.30
C ASN A 412 17.09 -12.14 -0.77
N TRP A 413 16.37 -12.55 -1.81
CA TRP A 413 16.43 -13.94 -2.31
C TRP A 413 17.81 -14.33 -2.84
N ASP A 414 18.56 -13.35 -3.33
CA ASP A 414 19.95 -13.49 -3.77
C ASP A 414 20.96 -13.50 -2.61
N GLY A 415 20.50 -13.39 -1.36
CA GLY A 415 21.35 -13.31 -0.17
C GLY A 415 22.01 -11.94 0.03
N THR A 416 21.63 -10.92 -0.75
CA THR A 416 22.11 -9.56 -0.56
C THR A 416 21.32 -8.82 0.51
N LYS A 417 21.94 -7.78 1.06
CA LYS A 417 21.29 -6.76 1.88
C LYS A 417 21.16 -5.54 0.98
N ARG A 418 19.92 -5.10 0.71
CA ARG A 418 19.64 -3.87 -0.06
C ARG A 418 18.88 -2.92 0.82
#